data_AF-A0A0K1E7T1-F1
#
_entry.id   AF-A0A0K1E7T1-F1
#
_cell.length_a   1.000
_cell.length_b   1.000
_cell.length_c   1.000
_cell.angle_alpha   90.00
_cell.angle_beta   90.00
_cell.angle_gamma   90.00
#
_symmetry.space_group_name_H-M   'P 1'
#
loop_
_entity.id
_entity.type
_entity.pdbx_description
1 polymer ?
#
loop_
_entity_poly.entity_id
_entity_poly.type
_entity_poly.pdbx_seq_one_letter_code
_entity_poly.pdbx_strand_id
1 'polypeptide(L)'
;MLTSSTPSPPRPQILGRLLQRFPLGRLSVSVLFGLGLIFSTTLGFAWLAREVLRNEFAALDDALLLWLRDHESPRADAWMVVFTTLGGPLAITVLLVTTGLILIARRRWSEVGGVALAGLGCALLNTSLKHAFARERPALFESPFHLTSYSFPSGHAMGSLVGFGMVAFLLVRRARTVQGPVSPLLSAVTVLSTALLVLLIGLSRMYFGVHFPTDIVGGYLAGAQWLTLSILTVHSSEWWYARRSSR
;
A
#
# COMPACT_ATOMS: atom_id res chain seq x y z
N MET A 1 57.35 15.26 45.45
CA MET A 1 56.29 15.57 44.47
C MET A 1 55.45 14.31 44.30
N LEU A 2 54.26 14.26 44.91
CA LEU A 2 53.30 13.17 44.75
C LEU A 2 52.27 13.62 43.71
N THR A 3 52.27 13.02 42.52
CA THR A 3 51.25 13.26 41.50
C THR A 3 50.08 12.30 41.72
N SER A 4 48.96 12.83 42.20
CA SER A 4 47.69 12.12 42.32
C SER A 4 47.07 11.89 40.93
N SER A 5 46.98 10.64 40.48
CA SER A 5 46.20 10.26 39.31
C SER A 5 44.73 10.05 39.71
N THR A 6 43.87 11.02 39.41
CA THR A 6 42.42 10.83 39.51
C THR A 6 41.95 9.89 38.40
N PRO A 7 41.22 8.79 38.71
CA PRO A 7 40.67 7.91 37.69
C PRO A 7 39.55 8.64 36.92
N SER A 8 39.57 8.51 35.59
CA SER A 8 38.53 9.05 34.72
C SER A 8 37.20 8.32 34.96
N PRO A 9 36.06 9.03 34.91
CA PRO A 9 34.76 8.40 35.16
C PRO A 9 34.45 7.37 34.06
N PRO A 10 33.84 6.22 34.40
CA PRO A 10 33.48 5.21 33.42
C PRO A 10 32.48 5.79 32.40
N ARG A 11 32.86 5.80 31.12
CA ARG A 11 31.96 6.17 30.02
C ARG A 11 30.69 5.31 30.10
N PRO A 12 29.48 5.88 29.92
CA PRO A 12 28.24 5.13 30.07
C PRO A 12 28.11 4.06 28.98
N GLN A 13 28.59 2.85 29.29
CA GLN A 13 28.56 1.69 28.39
C GLN A 13 27.13 1.28 28.01
N ILE A 14 26.13 1.67 28.82
CA ILE A 14 24.71 1.37 28.60
C ILE A 14 24.19 2.06 27.34
N LEU A 15 24.55 3.33 27.14
CA LEU A 15 24.12 4.08 25.95
C LEU A 15 24.76 3.48 24.69
N GLY A 16 26.06 3.15 24.73
CA GLY A 16 26.73 2.45 23.62
C GLY A 16 26.10 1.09 23.28
N ARG A 17 25.69 0.31 24.29
CA ARG A 17 25.00 -0.99 24.09
C ARG A 17 23.56 -0.83 23.59
N LEU A 18 22.84 0.21 24.01
CA LEU A 18 21.51 0.55 23.49
C LEU A 18 21.59 1.04 22.05
N LEU A 19 22.58 1.89 21.74
CA LEU A 19 22.83 2.39 20.39
C LEU A 19 23.34 1.28 19.44
N GLN A 20 24.01 0.24 19.96
CA GLN A 20 24.35 -0.97 19.20
C GLN A 20 23.18 -1.96 19.04
N ARG A 21 22.16 -1.90 19.91
CA ARG A 21 20.99 -2.81 19.88
C ARG A 21 19.95 -2.42 18.83
N PHE A 22 19.90 -1.15 18.44
CA PHE A 22 19.06 -0.65 17.38
C PHE A 22 19.96 -0.19 16.22
N PRO A 23 19.75 -0.65 14.97
CA PRO A 23 20.48 -0.13 13.82
C PRO A 23 19.99 1.31 13.53
N LEU A 24 20.49 2.26 14.32
CA LEU A 24 19.99 3.63 14.48
C LEU A 24 20.10 4.53 13.26
N GLY A 25 20.71 4.05 12.17
CA GLY A 25 20.78 4.80 10.91
C GLY A 25 19.57 4.55 10.03
N ARG A 26 19.73 3.64 9.06
CA ARG A 26 18.79 3.49 7.94
C ARG A 26 17.48 2.78 8.30
N LEU A 27 17.52 1.75 9.14
CA LEU A 27 16.30 1.02 9.54
C LEU A 27 15.41 1.93 10.39
N SER A 28 15.98 2.66 11.34
CA SER A 28 15.25 3.62 12.18
C SER A 28 14.58 4.71 11.35
N VAL A 29 15.27 5.27 10.35
CA VAL A 29 14.68 6.30 9.47
C VAL A 29 13.54 5.71 8.62
N SER A 30 13.71 4.53 8.00
CA SER A 30 12.64 3.89 7.21
C SER A 30 11.44 3.50 8.07
N VAL A 31 11.66 3.04 9.30
CA VAL A 31 10.58 2.73 10.25
C VAL A 31 9.86 3.99 10.69
N LEU A 32 10.59 5.05 11.08
CA LEU A 32 9.97 6.33 11.47
C LEU A 32 9.17 6.96 10.32
N PHE A 33 9.72 6.94 9.11
CA PHE A 33 9.00 7.39 7.93
C PHE A 33 7.74 6.55 7.68
N GLY A 34 7.84 5.22 7.75
CA GLY A 34 6.70 4.32 7.60
C GLY A 34 5.62 4.55 8.66
N LEU A 35 6.00 4.76 9.92
CA LEU A 35 5.07 5.09 11.01
C LEU A 35 4.41 6.46 10.79
N GLY A 36 5.18 7.45 10.33
CA GLY A 36 4.63 8.77 9.97
C GLY A 36 3.63 8.68 8.81
N LEU A 37 3.91 7.86 7.79
CA LEU A 37 3.01 7.63 6.67
C LEU A 37 1.74 6.88 7.09
N ILE A 38 1.86 5.86 7.95
CA ILE A 38 0.72 5.16 8.55
C ILE A 38 -0.14 6.17 9.32
N PHE A 39 0.47 6.97 10.19
CA PHE A 39 -0.26 7.96 10.98
C PHE A 39 -1.00 8.98 10.11
N SER A 40 -0.32 9.55 9.10
CA SER A 40 -0.93 10.56 8.22
C SER A 40 -2.05 9.98 7.36
N THR A 41 -1.87 8.77 6.81
CA THR A 41 -2.90 8.11 6.01
C THR A 41 -4.09 7.66 6.85
N THR A 42 -3.88 7.22 8.10
CA THR A 42 -4.97 6.95 9.05
C THR A 42 -5.77 8.22 9.36
N LEU A 43 -5.11 9.35 9.65
CA LEU A 43 -5.80 10.61 9.91
C LEU A 43 -6.57 11.09 8.67
N GLY A 44 -5.95 11.01 7.48
CA GLY A 44 -6.60 11.35 6.22
C GLY A 44 -7.82 10.47 5.94
N PHE A 45 -7.71 9.16 6.18
CA PHE A 45 -8.82 8.23 6.01
C PHE A 45 -9.96 8.52 7.00
N ALA A 46 -9.64 8.76 8.28
CA ALA A 46 -10.62 9.08 9.31
C ALA A 46 -11.35 10.39 9.01
N TRP A 47 -10.63 11.41 8.57
CA TRP A 47 -11.21 12.68 8.13
C TRP A 47 -12.13 12.47 6.92
N LEU A 48 -11.64 11.81 5.86
CA LEU A 48 -12.43 11.56 4.65
C LEU A 48 -13.69 10.74 4.96
N ALA A 49 -13.56 9.67 5.75
CA ALA A 49 -14.67 8.83 6.13
C ALA A 49 -15.75 9.61 6.91
N ARG A 50 -15.33 10.53 7.80
CA ARG A 50 -16.26 11.40 8.52
C ARG A 50 -17.04 12.31 7.57
N GLU A 51 -16.36 12.94 6.62
CA GLU A 51 -17.03 13.84 5.66
C GLU A 51 -17.92 13.07 4.66
N VAL A 52 -17.53 11.85 4.28
CA VAL A 52 -18.38 10.93 3.50
C VAL A 52 -19.66 10.58 4.26
N LEU A 53 -19.56 10.26 5.56
CA LEU A 53 -20.74 9.98 6.40
C LEU A 53 -21.65 11.20 6.60
N ARG A 54 -21.10 12.41 6.49
CA ARG A 54 -21.85 13.68 6.52
C ARG A 54 -22.41 14.09 5.16
N ASN A 55 -22.10 13.33 4.12
CA ASN A 55 -22.53 13.60 2.75
C ASN A 55 -21.99 14.91 2.15
N GLU A 56 -20.89 15.45 2.70
CA GLU A 56 -20.31 16.75 2.30
C GLU A 56 -19.74 16.72 0.87
N PHE A 57 -19.35 15.54 0.39
CA PHE A 57 -18.77 15.37 -0.94
C PHE A 57 -19.78 14.96 -2.01
N ALA A 58 -21.07 14.80 -1.69
CA ALA A 58 -22.07 14.25 -2.61
C ALA A 58 -22.11 14.98 -3.96
N ALA A 59 -22.15 16.31 -3.94
CA ALA A 59 -22.19 17.11 -5.16
C ALA A 59 -20.94 16.94 -6.04
N LEU A 60 -19.76 16.84 -5.43
CA LEU A 60 -18.50 16.60 -6.15
C LEU A 60 -18.44 15.18 -6.71
N ASP A 61 -18.83 14.20 -5.89
CA ASP A 61 -18.86 12.80 -6.23
C ASP A 61 -19.78 12.57 -7.45
N ASP A 62 -21.00 13.09 -7.41
CA ASP A 62 -21.98 12.96 -8.49
C ASP A 62 -21.54 13.71 -9.75
N ALA A 63 -21.05 14.95 -9.61
CA ALA A 63 -20.61 15.75 -10.75
C ALA A 63 -19.48 15.07 -11.54
N LEU A 64 -18.52 14.46 -10.84
CA LEU A 64 -17.42 13.74 -11.49
C LEU A 64 -17.90 12.46 -12.18
N LEU A 65 -18.84 11.72 -11.58
CA LEU A 65 -19.40 10.52 -12.19
C LEU A 65 -20.22 10.85 -13.45
N LEU A 66 -21.06 11.89 -13.39
CA LEU A 66 -21.83 12.35 -14.54
C LEU A 66 -20.92 12.88 -15.65
N TRP A 67 -19.86 13.62 -15.30
CA TRP A 67 -18.87 14.06 -16.28
C TRP A 67 -18.18 12.89 -16.99
N LEU A 68 -17.80 11.83 -16.25
CA LEU A 68 -17.22 10.63 -16.86
C LEU A 68 -18.21 9.92 -17.79
N ARG A 69 -19.49 9.85 -17.38
CA ARG A 69 -20.56 9.28 -18.18
C ARG A 69 -20.74 10.02 -19.51
N ASP A 70 -20.70 11.35 -19.49
CA ASP A 70 -20.84 12.17 -20.70
C ASP A 70 -19.66 12.04 -21.68
N HIS A 71 -18.51 11.52 -21.20
CA HIS A 71 -17.29 11.32 -22.01
C HIS A 71 -17.02 9.84 -22.32
N GLU A 72 -18.03 8.98 -22.17
CA GLU A 72 -17.88 7.57 -22.51
C GLU A 72 -17.75 7.35 -24.02
N SER A 73 -17.02 6.30 -24.40
CA SER A 73 -16.92 5.88 -25.79
C SER A 73 -16.56 4.41 -25.89
N PRO A 74 -16.92 3.70 -26.98
CA PRO A 74 -16.58 2.28 -27.13
C PRO A 74 -15.08 1.97 -26.99
N ARG A 75 -14.21 2.91 -27.37
CA ARG A 75 -12.76 2.77 -27.19
C ARG A 75 -12.35 2.94 -25.74
N ALA A 76 -12.91 3.93 -25.05
CA ALA A 76 -12.66 4.12 -23.62
C ALA A 76 -13.18 2.94 -22.80
N ASP A 77 -14.36 2.41 -23.13
CA ASP A 77 -14.94 1.22 -22.50
C ASP A 77 -13.98 0.04 -22.54
N ALA A 78 -13.43 -0.27 -23.71
CA ALA A 78 -12.50 -1.38 -23.89
C ALA A 78 -11.27 -1.26 -22.99
N TRP A 79 -10.67 -0.06 -22.89
CA TRP A 79 -9.53 0.19 -22.01
C TRP A 79 -9.92 0.14 -20.53
N MET A 80 -11.08 0.69 -20.16
CA MET A 80 -11.56 0.68 -18.77
C MET A 80 -11.89 -0.75 -18.31
N VAL A 81 -12.39 -1.61 -19.20
CA VAL A 81 -12.56 -3.05 -18.93
C VAL A 81 -11.21 -3.71 -18.63
N VAL A 82 -10.16 -3.40 -19.40
CA VAL A 82 -8.81 -3.93 -19.13
C VAL A 82 -8.32 -3.50 -17.75
N PHE A 83 -8.37 -2.20 -17.45
CA PHE A 83 -7.89 -1.70 -16.16
C PHE A 83 -8.68 -2.28 -15.00
N THR A 84 -10.01 -2.28 -15.06
CA THR A 84 -10.80 -2.84 -13.97
C THR A 84 -10.54 -4.34 -13.78
N THR A 85 -10.28 -5.08 -14.86
CA THR A 85 -9.97 -6.51 -14.79
C THR A 85 -8.63 -6.75 -14.11
N LEU A 86 -7.60 -5.96 -14.46
CA LEU A 86 -6.28 -6.02 -13.83
C LEU A 86 -6.32 -5.67 -12.32
N GLY A 87 -7.21 -4.75 -11.94
CA GLY A 87 -7.44 -4.39 -10.54
C GLY A 87 -8.39 -5.31 -9.78
N GLY A 88 -8.94 -6.33 -10.45
CA GLY A 88 -9.94 -7.23 -9.87
C GLY A 88 -9.37 -8.18 -8.82
N PRO A 89 -10.20 -8.67 -7.87
CA PRO A 89 -9.75 -9.56 -6.80
C PRO A 89 -9.01 -10.81 -7.31
N LEU A 90 -9.48 -11.41 -8.42
CA LEU A 90 -8.83 -12.57 -9.03
C LEU A 90 -7.43 -12.23 -9.55
N ALA A 91 -7.29 -11.13 -10.31
CA ALA A 91 -6.01 -10.71 -10.86
C ALA A 91 -4.99 -10.40 -9.76
N ILE A 92 -5.38 -9.67 -8.72
CA ILE A 92 -4.53 -9.37 -7.57
C ILE A 92 -4.16 -10.64 -6.79
N THR A 93 -5.11 -11.57 -6.62
CA THR A 93 -4.85 -12.86 -5.96
C THR A 93 -3.83 -13.67 -6.74
N VAL A 94 -4.01 -13.82 -8.06
CA VAL A 94 -3.07 -14.55 -8.92
C VAL A 94 -1.69 -13.91 -8.87
N LEU A 95 -1.61 -12.57 -8.93
CA LEU A 95 -0.36 -11.82 -8.83
C LEU A 95 0.38 -12.12 -7.51
N LEU A 96 -0.29 -12.00 -6.37
CA LEU A 96 0.32 -12.16 -5.07
C LEU A 96 0.64 -13.62 -4.73
N VAL A 97 -0.23 -14.57 -5.13
CA VAL A 97 0.05 -16.02 -4.98
C VAL A 97 1.26 -16.41 -5.81
N THR A 98 1.32 -16.00 -7.08
CA THR A 98 2.45 -16.30 -7.96
C THR A 98 3.75 -15.68 -7.41
N THR A 99 3.68 -14.43 -6.95
CA THR A 99 4.81 -13.77 -6.29
C THR A 99 5.26 -14.53 -5.04
N GLY A 100 4.31 -14.93 -4.19
CA GLY A 100 4.58 -15.73 -3.00
C GLY A 100 5.24 -17.07 -3.31
N LEU A 101 4.74 -17.82 -4.30
CA LEU A 101 5.32 -19.09 -4.74
C LEU A 101 6.76 -18.93 -5.26
N ILE A 102 7.03 -17.87 -6.05
CA ILE A 102 8.38 -17.54 -6.52
C ILE A 102 9.31 -17.24 -5.32
N LEU A 103 8.83 -16.53 -4.30
CA LEU A 103 9.60 -16.20 -3.11
C LEU A 103 9.87 -17.42 -2.23
N ILE A 104 8.90 -18.33 -2.10
CA ILE A 104 9.04 -19.63 -1.40
C ILE A 104 10.12 -20.47 -2.09
N ALA A 105 10.05 -20.61 -3.43
CA ALA A 105 11.04 -21.34 -4.21
C ALA A 105 12.45 -20.78 -4.03
N ARG A 106 12.57 -19.46 -3.80
CA ARG A 106 13.84 -18.76 -3.52
C ARG A 106 14.19 -18.67 -2.03
N ARG A 107 13.42 -19.31 -1.14
CA ARG A 107 13.60 -19.31 0.33
C ARG A 107 13.65 -17.91 0.97
N ARG A 108 12.95 -16.93 0.38
CA ARG A 108 12.88 -15.54 0.87
C ARG A 108 11.74 -15.35 1.87
N TRP A 109 11.80 -16.06 2.99
CA TRP A 109 10.69 -16.18 3.96
C TRP A 109 10.20 -14.84 4.54
N SER A 110 11.09 -13.88 4.77
CA SER A 110 10.72 -12.52 5.20
C SER A 110 9.76 -11.83 4.23
N GLU A 111 9.98 -12.00 2.92
CA GLU A 111 9.15 -11.39 1.88
C GLU A 111 7.86 -12.16 1.66
N VAL A 112 7.88 -13.48 1.86
CA VAL A 112 6.66 -14.32 1.84
C VAL A 112 5.67 -13.81 2.90
N GLY A 113 6.14 -13.54 4.12
CA GLY A 113 5.30 -12.98 5.19
C GLY A 113 4.69 -11.62 4.81
N GLY A 114 5.49 -10.73 4.22
CA GLY A 114 5.00 -9.44 3.73
C GLY A 114 3.96 -9.55 2.61
N VAL A 115 4.17 -10.45 1.65
CA VAL A 115 3.22 -10.69 0.54
C VAL A 115 1.92 -11.31 1.03
N ALA A 116 2.00 -12.26 1.96
CA ALA A 116 0.82 -12.87 2.58
C ALA A 116 0.00 -11.83 3.36
N LEU A 117 0.67 -10.97 4.14
CA LEU A 117 0.03 -9.87 4.87
C LEU A 117 -0.60 -8.84 3.91
N ALA A 118 0.10 -8.52 2.81
CA ALA A 118 -0.41 -7.63 1.78
C ALA A 118 -1.69 -8.18 1.13
N GLY A 119 -1.75 -9.47 0.79
CA GLY A 119 -2.93 -10.07 0.17
C GLY A 119 -4.08 -10.31 1.15
N LEU A 120 -3.88 -11.23 2.10
CA LEU A 120 -4.94 -11.68 3.01
C LEU A 120 -5.41 -10.55 3.92
N GLY A 121 -4.45 -9.79 4.47
CA GLY A 121 -4.74 -8.67 5.34
C GLY A 121 -5.52 -7.55 4.64
N CYS A 122 -5.19 -7.24 3.39
CA CYS A 122 -5.90 -6.23 2.62
C CYS A 122 -7.35 -6.64 2.35
N ALA A 123 -7.59 -7.90 1.99
CA ALA A 123 -8.94 -8.41 1.74
C ALA A 123 -9.81 -8.35 3.02
N LEU A 124 -9.25 -8.77 4.15
CA LEU A 124 -9.93 -8.72 5.45
C LEU A 124 -10.20 -7.28 5.89
N LEU A 125 -9.21 -6.39 5.78
CA LEU A 125 -9.37 -4.99 6.14
C LEU A 125 -10.42 -4.31 5.25
N ASN A 126 -10.37 -4.49 3.93
CA ASN A 126 -11.35 -3.88 3.03
C ASN A 126 -12.78 -4.35 3.34
N THR A 127 -12.96 -5.65 3.53
CA THR A 127 -14.26 -6.23 3.90
C THR A 127 -14.77 -5.66 5.22
N SER A 128 -13.89 -5.58 6.23
CA SER A 128 -14.24 -5.05 7.55
C SER A 128 -14.65 -3.57 7.48
N LEU A 129 -13.89 -2.74 6.75
CA LEU A 129 -14.22 -1.33 6.55
C LEU A 129 -15.54 -1.16 5.80
N LYS A 130 -15.79 -1.98 4.76
CA LYS A 130 -17.06 -1.97 4.02
C LYS A 130 -18.26 -2.21 4.93
N HIS A 131 -18.18 -3.20 5.82
CA HIS A 131 -19.26 -3.47 6.78
C HIS A 131 -19.37 -2.40 7.86
N ALA A 132 -18.26 -1.77 8.26
CA ALA A 132 -18.26 -0.71 9.26
C ALA A 132 -18.92 0.58 8.74
N PHE A 133 -18.68 0.96 7.48
CA PHE A 133 -19.23 2.19 6.91
C PHE A 133 -20.54 2.00 6.16
N ALA A 134 -20.78 0.80 5.61
CA ALA A 134 -22.02 0.41 4.95
C ALA A 134 -22.54 1.40 3.89
N ARG A 135 -21.64 2.16 3.22
CA ARG A 135 -22.03 3.14 2.21
C ARG A 135 -22.62 2.45 0.98
N GLU A 136 -23.78 2.91 0.53
CA GLU A 136 -24.39 2.48 -0.73
C GLU A 136 -23.55 2.88 -1.94
N ARG A 137 -23.74 2.18 -3.06
CA ARG A 137 -23.06 2.48 -4.33
C ARG A 137 -23.77 3.61 -5.08
N PRO A 138 -23.08 4.28 -6.01
CA PRO A 138 -23.76 5.20 -6.91
C PRO A 138 -24.86 4.48 -7.70
N ALA A 139 -25.98 5.18 -7.91
CA ALA A 139 -27.12 4.72 -8.70
C ALA A 139 -27.54 5.76 -9.75
N LEU A 140 -26.59 6.60 -10.20
CA LEU A 140 -26.83 7.70 -11.14
C LEU A 140 -27.10 7.20 -12.58
N PHE A 141 -26.58 6.03 -12.93
CA PHE A 141 -26.78 5.37 -14.22
C PHE A 141 -26.59 3.86 -14.08
N GLU A 142 -27.10 3.09 -15.05
CA GLU A 142 -26.99 1.63 -15.03
C GLU A 142 -25.53 1.19 -15.22
N SER A 143 -25.03 0.39 -14.29
CA SER A 143 -23.69 -0.19 -14.32
C SER A 143 -23.73 -1.58 -14.97
N PRO A 144 -22.76 -1.93 -15.84
CA PRO A 144 -22.64 -3.28 -16.41
C PRO A 144 -22.20 -4.33 -15.38
N PHE A 145 -21.84 -3.91 -14.17
CA PHE A 145 -21.46 -4.79 -13.06
C PHE A 145 -22.53 -4.83 -11.99
N HIS A 146 -23.05 -6.02 -11.68
CA HIS A 146 -23.90 -6.27 -10.53
C HIS A 146 -23.05 -6.57 -9.29
N LEU A 147 -23.09 -5.70 -8.28
CA LEU A 147 -22.27 -5.81 -7.07
C LEU A 147 -23.16 -5.72 -5.84
N THR A 148 -23.08 -6.73 -4.97
CA THR A 148 -23.88 -6.82 -3.73
C THR A 148 -23.15 -6.30 -2.49
N SER A 149 -21.91 -5.84 -2.63
CA SER A 149 -21.11 -5.28 -1.53
C SER A 149 -21.18 -3.76 -1.46
N TYR A 150 -20.98 -3.19 -0.26
CA TYR A 150 -20.90 -1.75 -0.02
C TYR A 150 -19.80 -1.04 -0.84
N SER A 151 -19.93 0.27 -1.00
CA SER A 151 -19.05 1.08 -1.84
C SER A 151 -17.75 1.48 -1.13
N PHE A 152 -17.83 2.02 0.08
CA PHE A 152 -16.70 2.63 0.76
C PHE A 152 -15.93 1.66 1.67
N PRO A 153 -14.59 1.59 1.61
CA PRO A 153 -13.73 2.11 0.54
C PRO A 153 -13.63 1.13 -0.66
N SER A 154 -13.20 1.64 -1.81
CA SER A 154 -13.06 0.84 -3.03
C SER A 154 -12.00 -0.26 -2.89
N GLY A 155 -12.45 -1.52 -3.05
CA GLY A 155 -11.57 -2.69 -3.00
C GLY A 155 -10.62 -2.81 -4.18
N HIS A 156 -11.00 -2.36 -5.39
CA HIS A 156 -10.09 -2.33 -6.54
C HIS A 156 -8.99 -1.29 -6.34
N ALA A 157 -9.32 -0.10 -5.83
CA ALA A 157 -8.33 0.94 -5.54
C ALA A 157 -7.36 0.49 -4.43
N MET A 158 -7.89 -0.01 -3.32
CA MET A 158 -7.07 -0.50 -2.20
C MET A 158 -6.23 -1.72 -2.60
N GLY A 159 -6.85 -2.72 -3.22
CA GLY A 159 -6.20 -3.97 -3.60
C GLY A 159 -5.15 -3.79 -4.70
N SER A 160 -5.39 -2.93 -5.69
CA SER A 160 -4.39 -2.64 -6.72
C SER A 160 -3.18 -1.89 -6.16
N LEU A 161 -3.40 -0.89 -5.29
CA LEU A 161 -2.31 -0.17 -4.63
C LEU A 161 -1.45 -1.12 -3.79
N VAL A 162 -2.07 -1.98 -2.98
CA VAL A 162 -1.34 -2.94 -2.15
C VAL A 162 -0.68 -4.03 -3.00
N GLY A 163 -1.40 -4.61 -3.97
CA GLY A 163 -0.93 -5.70 -4.79
C GLY A 163 0.23 -5.31 -5.71
N PHE A 164 -0.01 -4.37 -6.62
CA PHE A 164 1.03 -3.89 -7.53
C PHE A 164 2.13 -3.12 -6.78
N GLY A 165 1.79 -2.36 -5.74
CA GLY A 165 2.76 -1.66 -4.91
C GLY A 165 3.72 -2.61 -4.18
N MET A 166 3.23 -3.75 -3.67
CA MET A 166 4.08 -4.75 -3.03
C MET A 166 5.04 -5.39 -4.03
N VAL A 167 4.56 -5.73 -5.24
CA VAL A 167 5.42 -6.26 -6.31
C VAL A 167 6.45 -5.22 -6.75
N ALA A 168 6.04 -3.98 -6.94
CA ALA A 168 6.92 -2.87 -7.28
C ALA A 168 8.01 -2.66 -6.22
N PHE A 169 7.65 -2.70 -4.93
CA PHE A 169 8.61 -2.66 -3.82
C PHE A 169 9.66 -3.77 -3.94
N LEU A 170 9.25 -5.01 -4.18
CA LEU A 170 10.16 -6.15 -4.32
C LEU A 170 11.08 -6.02 -5.54
N LEU A 171 10.55 -5.52 -6.66
CA LEU A 171 11.31 -5.30 -7.90
C LEU A 171 12.34 -4.19 -7.73
N VAL A 172 11.93 -3.02 -7.23
CA VAL A 172 12.82 -1.87 -6.94
C VAL A 172 13.92 -2.28 -5.97
N ARG A 173 13.55 -3.00 -4.91
CA ARG A 173 14.52 -3.50 -3.93
C ARG A 173 15.55 -4.41 -4.57
N ARG A 174 15.13 -5.34 -5.44
CA ARG A 174 16.05 -6.24 -6.16
C ARG A 174 16.93 -5.47 -7.15
N ALA A 175 16.38 -4.51 -7.88
CA ALA A 175 17.12 -3.68 -8.81
C ALA A 175 18.25 -2.90 -8.12
N ARG A 176 18.01 -2.39 -6.90
CA ARG A 176 19.03 -1.67 -6.10
C ARG A 176 20.17 -2.56 -5.60
N THR A 177 19.95 -3.87 -5.45
CA THR A 177 21.01 -4.81 -5.08
C THR A 177 21.96 -5.09 -6.27
N VAL A 178 21.46 -4.98 -7.51
CA VAL A 178 22.28 -5.12 -8.71
C VAL A 178 22.99 -3.78 -8.96
N GLN A 179 24.26 -3.70 -8.61
CA GLN A 179 25.08 -2.49 -8.75
C GLN A 179 25.31 -2.17 -10.24
N GLY A 180 24.49 -1.30 -10.82
CA GLY A 180 24.63 -0.84 -12.20
C GLY A 180 23.90 0.48 -12.47
N PRO A 181 24.34 1.26 -13.48
CA PRO A 181 23.79 2.59 -13.79
C PRO A 181 22.31 2.55 -14.22
N VAL A 182 21.80 1.37 -14.61
CA VAL A 182 20.40 1.15 -15.03
C VAL A 182 19.43 1.05 -13.84
N SER A 183 19.94 0.85 -12.61
CA SER A 183 19.14 0.59 -11.41
C SER A 183 18.20 1.73 -10.98
N PRO A 184 18.60 3.02 -11.02
CA PRO A 184 17.72 4.14 -10.66
C PRO A 184 16.60 4.35 -11.69
N LEU A 185 16.92 4.25 -12.98
CA LEU A 185 15.95 4.41 -14.05
C LEU A 185 14.88 3.32 -14.00
N LEU A 186 15.30 2.05 -13.86
CA LEU A 186 14.36 0.93 -13.73
C LEU A 186 13.46 1.08 -12.49
N SER A 187 14.01 1.58 -11.39
CA SER A 187 13.23 1.87 -10.18
C SER A 187 12.18 2.95 -10.44
N ALA A 188 12.56 4.05 -11.10
CA ALA A 188 11.65 5.15 -11.43
C ALA A 188 10.53 4.68 -12.37
N VAL A 189 10.88 3.96 -13.44
CA VAL A 189 9.91 3.40 -14.40
C VAL A 189 8.95 2.43 -13.70
N THR A 190 9.45 1.58 -12.79
CA THR A 190 8.60 0.65 -12.04
C THR A 190 7.60 1.39 -11.16
N VAL A 191 8.03 2.42 -10.44
CA VAL A 191 7.16 3.21 -9.56
C VAL A 191 6.14 4.01 -10.36
N LEU A 192 6.56 4.70 -11.41
CA LEU A 192 5.68 5.53 -12.24
C LEU A 192 4.64 4.70 -12.99
N SER A 193 5.05 3.57 -13.59
CA SER A 193 4.11 2.68 -14.29
C SER A 193 3.12 2.03 -13.31
N THR A 194 3.57 1.66 -12.11
CA THR A 194 2.69 1.14 -11.05
C THR A 194 1.69 2.19 -10.59
N ALA A 195 2.15 3.42 -10.34
CA ALA A 195 1.26 4.52 -9.93
C ALA A 195 0.21 4.81 -11.01
N LEU A 196 0.63 4.90 -12.27
CA LEU A 196 -0.28 5.12 -13.40
C LEU A 196 -1.32 3.99 -13.51
N LEU A 197 -0.89 2.73 -13.42
CA LEU A 197 -1.80 1.58 -13.47
C LEU A 197 -2.83 1.63 -12.33
N VAL A 198 -2.39 1.90 -11.09
CA VAL A 198 -3.28 2.00 -9.92
C VAL A 198 -4.29 3.14 -10.07
N LEU A 199 -3.87 4.29 -10.62
CA LEU A 199 -4.77 5.42 -10.91
C LEU A 199 -5.79 5.07 -12.00
N LEU A 200 -5.36 4.41 -13.08
CA LEU A 200 -6.25 3.96 -14.16
C LEU A 200 -7.25 2.89 -13.67
N ILE A 201 -6.84 2.01 -12.76
CA ILE A 201 -7.74 1.07 -12.09
C ILE A 201 -8.80 1.84 -11.29
N GLY A 202 -8.41 2.84 -10.48
CA GLY A 202 -9.37 3.66 -9.75
C GLY A 202 -10.35 4.40 -10.68
N LEU A 203 -9.81 5.01 -11.74
CA LEU A 203 -10.59 5.69 -12.76
C LEU A 203 -11.62 4.76 -13.41
N SER A 204 -11.24 3.53 -13.75
CA SER A 204 -12.17 2.56 -14.35
C SER A 204 -13.39 2.28 -13.46
N ARG A 205 -13.24 2.36 -12.12
CA ARG A 205 -14.35 2.13 -11.20
C ARG A 205 -15.29 3.32 -11.08
N MET A 206 -14.78 4.54 -11.26
CA MET A 206 -15.62 5.73 -11.39
C MET A 206 -16.32 5.73 -12.75
N TYR A 207 -15.60 5.37 -13.81
CA TYR A 207 -16.12 5.29 -15.17
C TYR A 207 -17.34 4.36 -15.28
N PHE A 208 -17.29 3.18 -14.65
CA PHE A 208 -18.43 2.26 -14.62
C PHE A 208 -19.50 2.60 -13.56
N GLY A 209 -19.40 3.75 -12.88
CA GLY A 209 -20.41 4.21 -11.92
C GLY A 209 -20.54 3.34 -10.66
N VAL A 210 -19.56 2.48 -10.38
CA VAL A 210 -19.63 1.51 -9.27
C VAL A 210 -19.02 2.03 -7.97
N HIS A 211 -18.24 3.11 -8.04
CA HIS A 211 -17.61 3.74 -6.89
C HIS A 211 -17.57 5.25 -7.07
N PHE A 212 -17.81 5.99 -5.99
CA PHE A 212 -17.62 7.43 -5.93
C PHE A 212 -16.12 7.78 -5.91
N PRO A 213 -15.72 8.97 -6.38
CA PRO A 213 -14.35 9.48 -6.22
C PRO A 213 -13.81 9.36 -4.80
N THR A 214 -14.60 9.70 -3.79
CA THR A 214 -14.21 9.55 -2.38
C THR A 214 -13.98 8.09 -1.96
N ASP A 215 -14.66 7.11 -2.54
CA ASP A 215 -14.40 5.69 -2.29
C ASP A 215 -13.02 5.26 -2.82
N ILE A 216 -12.60 5.83 -3.96
CA ILE A 216 -11.30 5.59 -4.57
C ILE A 216 -10.19 6.18 -3.69
N VAL A 217 -10.35 7.44 -3.26
CA VAL A 217 -9.38 8.10 -2.36
C VAL A 217 -9.30 7.35 -1.02
N GLY A 218 -10.43 6.96 -0.44
CA GLY A 218 -10.46 6.15 0.78
C GLY A 218 -9.75 4.81 0.61
N GLY A 219 -9.93 4.16 -0.56
CA GLY A 219 -9.21 2.94 -0.92
C GLY A 219 -7.70 3.14 -0.98
N TYR A 220 -7.23 4.25 -1.56
CA TYR A 220 -5.80 4.57 -1.61
C TYR A 220 -5.21 4.91 -0.23
N LEU A 221 -5.93 5.64 0.61
CA LEU A 221 -5.46 5.96 1.96
C LEU A 221 -5.32 4.69 2.81
N ALA A 222 -6.36 3.85 2.86
CA ALA A 222 -6.33 2.56 3.56
C ALA A 222 -5.29 1.60 2.94
N GLY A 223 -5.17 1.58 1.62
CA GLY A 223 -4.19 0.77 0.90
C GLY A 223 -2.74 1.21 1.16
N ALA A 224 -2.46 2.51 1.18
CA ALA A 224 -1.13 3.05 1.49
C ALA A 224 -0.72 2.71 2.92
N GLN A 225 -1.63 2.83 3.87
CA GLN A 225 -1.43 2.40 5.25
C GLN A 225 -1.05 0.91 5.31
N TRP A 226 -1.84 0.06 4.64
CA TRP A 226 -1.65 -1.40 4.68
C TRP A 226 -0.39 -1.88 3.94
N LEU A 227 -0.09 -1.27 2.79
CA LEU A 227 1.13 -1.54 2.05
C LEU A 227 2.37 -1.16 2.87
N THR A 228 2.34 -0.01 3.54
CA THR A 228 3.43 0.43 4.41
C THR A 228 3.65 -0.55 5.55
N LEU A 229 2.58 -1.00 6.21
CA LEU A 229 2.66 -2.03 7.25
C LEU A 229 3.26 -3.35 6.73
N SER A 230 2.85 -3.77 5.53
CA SER A 230 3.36 -4.97 4.86
C SER A 230 4.87 -4.86 4.56
N ILE A 231 5.32 -3.70 4.09
CA ILE A 231 6.75 -3.41 3.83
C ILE A 231 7.55 -3.39 5.14
N LEU A 232 7.04 -2.74 6.20
CA LEU A 232 7.69 -2.71 7.51
C LEU A 232 7.82 -4.12 8.11
N THR A 233 6.88 -5.01 7.84
CA THR A 233 6.94 -6.42 8.25
C THR A 233 8.11 -7.15 7.57
N VAL A 234 8.36 -6.89 6.29
CA VAL A 234 9.54 -7.43 5.59
C VAL A 234 10.83 -6.93 6.23
N HIS A 235 10.95 -5.62 6.49
CA HIS A 235 12.14 -5.07 7.11
C HIS A 235 12.37 -5.60 8.55
N SER A 236 11.31 -5.73 9.33
CA SER A 236 11.37 -6.22 10.72
C SER A 236 11.74 -7.69 10.80
N SER A 237 11.17 -8.53 9.92
CA SER A 237 11.48 -9.96 9.86
C SER A 237 12.94 -10.21 9.45
N GLU A 238 13.47 -9.47 8.49
CA GLU A 238 14.89 -9.55 8.10
C GLU A 238 15.84 -9.18 9.23
N TRP A 239 15.56 -8.09 9.93
CA TRP A 239 16.33 -7.70 11.10
C TRP A 239 16.33 -8.81 12.17
N TRP A 240 15.17 -9.42 12.42
CA TRP A 240 15.05 -10.53 13.36
C TRP A 240 15.88 -11.75 12.94
N TYR A 241 15.81 -12.17 11.68
CA TYR A 241 16.58 -13.31 11.18
C TYR A 241 18.09 -13.05 11.22
N ALA A 242 18.55 -11.87 10.79
CA ALA A 242 19.97 -11.51 10.80
C ALA A 242 20.56 -11.52 12.23
N ARG A 243 19.76 -11.11 13.22
CA ARG A 243 20.18 -11.14 14.63
C ARG A 243 20.27 -12.56 15.18
N ARG A 244 19.38 -13.47 14.75
CA ARG A 244 19.38 -14.86 15.20
C ARG A 244 20.54 -15.66 14.62
N SER A 245 20.98 -15.36 13.39
CA SER A 245 22.17 -15.98 12.79
C SER A 245 23.51 -15.49 13.36
N SER A 246 23.50 -14.40 14.13
CA SER A 246 24.70 -13.82 14.77
C SER A 246 24.94 -14.30 16.22
N ARG A 247 24.08 -15.20 16.72
CA ARG A 247 24.19 -15.84 18.04
C ARG A 247 24.52 -17.31 17.85
#